data_AF-A0A7S1SF81-F1
#
_entry.id   AF-A0A7S1SF81-F1
#
_cell.length_a   1.000
_cell.length_b   1.000
_cell.length_c   1.000
_cell.angle_alpha   90.00
_cell.angle_beta   90.00
_cell.angle_gamma   90.00
#
_symmetry.space_group_name_H-M   'P 1'
#
loop_
_entity.id
_entity.type
_entity.pdbx_description
1 polymer ?
#
loop_
_entity_poly.entity_id
_entity_poly.type
_entity_poly.pdbx_seq_one_letter_code
_entity_poly.pdbx_strand_id
1 'polypeptide(L)'
;AAAPEKETSPLVGTWAYGSKGLQYRVFRNEAGHLFFNGPYTGGRVTGVLRACEGCHQADLASRAGEIVGSIRLRYRGAEDAMVSNFRGVNRPEWNKDIMGQRVSRSGECEDDEAEEDTGEAAPTAEDEKQKWECVAGLDVIETQLAKQKRAGAGDA
;
A
#
# COMPACT_ATOMS: atom_id res chain seq x y z
N ALA A 1 -4.22 26.44 26.14
CA ALA A 1 -3.84 25.02 26.33
C ALA A 1 -3.50 24.46 24.96
N ALA A 2 -2.23 24.17 24.70
CA ALA A 2 -1.82 23.48 23.48
C ALA A 2 -2.47 22.10 23.47
N ALA A 3 -3.17 21.75 22.39
CA ALA A 3 -3.77 20.42 22.24
C ALA A 3 -2.66 19.37 22.39
N PRO A 4 -2.88 18.26 23.10
CA PRO A 4 -1.88 17.21 23.19
C PRO A 4 -1.58 16.75 21.77
N GLU A 5 -0.32 16.92 21.39
CA GLU A 5 0.26 16.44 20.15
C GLU A 5 0.10 14.92 20.18
N LYS A 6 -1.04 14.44 19.65
CA LYS A 6 -1.42 13.04 19.70
C LYS A 6 -0.27 12.27 19.09
N GLU A 7 0.44 11.48 19.90
CA GLU A 7 1.51 10.61 19.44
C GLU A 7 0.96 9.74 18.30
N THR A 8 1.25 10.18 17.08
CA THR A 8 0.89 9.48 15.87
C THR A 8 1.84 8.32 15.78
N SER A 9 1.30 7.10 15.74
CA SER A 9 2.12 5.92 15.51
C SER A 9 3.01 6.17 14.29
N PRO A 10 4.32 5.83 14.33
CA PRO A 10 5.23 6.11 13.24
C PRO A 10 4.82 5.41 11.94
N LEU A 11 3.95 4.40 12.03
CA LEU A 11 3.36 3.72 10.88
C LEU A 11 2.37 4.60 10.10
N VAL A 12 1.76 5.61 10.72
CA VAL A 12 0.77 6.47 10.06
C VAL A 12 1.43 7.27 8.95
N GLY A 13 0.91 7.17 7.73
CA GLY A 13 1.47 7.82 6.55
C GLY A 13 1.13 7.09 5.26
N THR A 14 1.66 7.63 4.17
CA THR A 14 1.68 6.98 2.86
C THR A 14 3.07 6.41 2.63
N TRP A 15 3.12 5.14 2.20
CA TRP A 15 4.35 4.39 2.04
C TRP A 15 4.44 3.88 0.60
N ALA A 16 5.51 4.23 -0.10
CA ALA A 16 5.81 3.75 -1.43
C ALA A 16 6.72 2.51 -1.35
N TYR A 17 6.46 1.51 -2.18
CA TYR A 17 7.23 0.27 -2.21
C TYR A 17 7.38 -0.28 -3.62
N GLY A 18 8.42 -1.09 -3.81
CA GLY A 18 8.77 -1.68 -5.10
C GLY A 18 9.26 -0.66 -6.13
N SER A 19 9.74 -1.16 -7.27
CA SER A 19 10.27 -0.31 -8.34
C SER A 19 9.19 0.46 -9.10
N LYS A 20 7.92 0.02 -9.02
CA LYS A 20 6.78 0.65 -9.69
C LYS A 20 6.16 1.80 -8.89
N GLY A 21 6.73 2.12 -7.73
CA GLY A 21 6.20 3.19 -6.87
C GLY A 21 4.78 2.92 -6.38
N LEU A 22 4.42 1.66 -6.15
CA LEU A 22 3.12 1.32 -5.58
C LEU A 22 3.03 1.92 -4.19
N GLN A 23 1.86 2.45 -3.83
CA GLN A 23 1.67 3.12 -2.55
C GLN A 23 0.55 2.47 -1.76
N TYR A 24 0.74 2.39 -0.46
CA TYR A 24 -0.35 2.09 0.47
C TYR A 24 -0.36 3.11 1.60
N ARG A 25 -1.50 3.21 2.27
CA ARG A 25 -1.75 4.18 3.31
C ARG A 25 -2.06 3.46 4.61
N VAL A 26 -1.42 3.92 5.68
CA VAL A 26 -1.75 3.54 7.05
C VAL A 26 -2.29 4.77 7.76
N PHE A 27 -3.45 4.65 8.37
CA PHE A 27 -4.09 5.76 9.07
C PHE A 27 -4.77 5.28 10.35
N ARG A 28 -5.00 6.19 11.28
CA ARG A 28 -5.76 5.93 12.50
C ARG A 28 -7.21 6.33 12.26
N ASN A 29 -8.17 5.47 12.61
CA ASN A 29 -9.58 5.80 12.53
C ASN A 29 -10.05 6.57 13.79
N GLU A 30 -11.33 6.96 13.82
CA GLU A 30 -11.93 7.68 14.97
C GLU A 30 -11.90 6.86 16.27
N ALA A 31 -11.97 5.53 16.18
CA ALA A 31 -11.83 4.63 17.31
C ALA A 31 -10.38 4.44 17.80
N GLY A 32 -9.40 5.07 17.16
CA GLY A 32 -7.99 4.97 17.53
C GLY A 32 -7.24 3.75 17.00
N HIS A 33 -7.92 2.88 16.24
CA HIS A 33 -7.30 1.71 15.60
C HIS A 33 -6.51 2.11 14.35
N LEU A 34 -5.42 1.37 14.09
CA LEU A 34 -4.65 1.52 12.87
C LEU A 34 -5.31 0.72 11.74
N PHE A 35 -5.45 1.35 10.58
CA PHE A 35 -6.02 0.77 9.37
C PHE A 35 -4.99 0.78 8.26
N PHE A 36 -4.90 -0.34 7.55
CA PHE A 36 -4.17 -0.49 6.31
C PHE A 36 -5.12 -0.32 5.13
N ASN A 37 -4.68 0.38 4.09
CA ASN A 37 -5.33 0.46 2.79
C ASN A 37 -4.26 0.40 1.69
N GLY A 38 -4.26 -0.68 0.91
CA GLY A 38 -3.25 -0.89 -0.13
C GLY A 38 -3.83 -1.49 -1.41
N PRO A 39 -3.07 -1.45 -2.50
CA PRO A 39 -3.43 -2.10 -3.76
C PRO A 39 -3.26 -3.63 -3.63
N TYR A 40 -4.09 -4.36 -4.36
CA TYR A 40 -4.03 -5.81 -4.49
C TYR A 40 -4.46 -6.20 -5.91
N THR A 41 -4.07 -7.39 -6.37
CA THR A 41 -4.52 -7.92 -7.66
C THR A 41 -6.05 -8.04 -7.64
N GLY A 42 -6.76 -7.20 -8.40
CA GLY A 42 -8.22 -7.13 -8.38
C GLY A 42 -8.82 -5.98 -7.55
N GLY A 43 -8.01 -5.03 -7.06
CA GLY A 43 -8.51 -3.77 -6.52
C GLY A 43 -7.77 -3.28 -5.28
N ARG A 44 -8.53 -2.86 -4.26
CA ARG A 44 -7.98 -2.41 -2.97
C ARG A 44 -8.36 -3.38 -1.87
N VAL A 45 -7.45 -3.49 -0.90
CA VAL A 45 -7.64 -4.29 0.31
C VAL A 45 -7.46 -3.42 1.52
N THR A 46 -8.21 -3.75 2.56
CA THR A 46 -8.19 -3.04 3.83
C THR A 46 -8.08 -4.01 5.00
N GLY A 47 -7.50 -3.57 6.10
CA GLY A 47 -7.37 -4.39 7.30
C GLY A 47 -7.09 -3.58 8.54
N VAL A 48 -7.55 -4.08 9.69
CA VAL A 48 -7.28 -3.47 10.99
C VAL A 48 -5.98 -4.03 11.54
N LEU A 49 -4.99 -3.15 11.71
CA LEU A 49 -3.68 -3.47 12.25
C LEU A 49 -3.76 -3.60 13.77
N ARG A 50 -3.39 -4.77 14.27
CA ARG A 50 -3.27 -5.09 15.69
C ARG A 50 -1.79 -5.21 16.05
N ALA A 51 -1.40 -4.68 17.20
CA ALA A 51 -0.03 -4.83 17.68
C ALA A 51 0.30 -6.31 17.94
N CYS A 52 1.51 -6.71 17.54
CA CYS A 52 2.13 -8.01 17.78
C CYS A 52 3.57 -7.81 18.27
N GLU A 53 4.27 -8.89 18.65
CA GLU A 53 5.64 -8.83 19.15
C GLU A 53 6.60 -8.16 18.15
N GLY A 54 6.85 -6.86 18.33
CA GLY A 54 7.70 -6.05 17.47
C GLY A 54 7.11 -5.70 16.09
N CYS A 55 5.81 -5.92 15.88
CA CYS A 55 5.13 -5.68 14.60
C CYS A 55 3.68 -5.22 14.77
N HIS A 56 3.02 -4.92 13.66
CA HIS A 56 1.56 -4.84 13.56
C HIS A 56 1.07 -5.80 12.49
N GLN A 57 0.01 -6.55 12.76
CA GLN A 57 -0.54 -7.53 11.85
C GLN A 57 -2.01 -7.23 11.56
N ALA A 58 -2.43 -7.42 10.30
CA ALA A 58 -3.83 -7.34 9.90
C ALA A 58 -4.19 -8.49 8.96
N ASP A 59 -5.43 -8.95 9.03
CA ASP A 59 -6.03 -9.71 7.95
C ASP A 59 -6.62 -8.72 6.94
N LEU A 60 -6.34 -8.97 5.67
CA LEU A 60 -6.70 -8.11 4.56
C LEU A 60 -7.96 -8.63 3.89
N ALA A 61 -8.98 -7.78 3.83
CA ALA A 61 -10.22 -8.04 3.13
C ALA A 61 -10.30 -7.23 1.83
N SER A 62 -10.82 -7.85 0.77
CA SER A 62 -11.22 -7.17 -0.46
C SER A 62 -12.42 -6.25 -0.20
N ARG A 63 -12.80 -5.43 -1.20
CA ARG A 63 -14.04 -4.63 -1.14
C ARG A 63 -15.30 -5.49 -0.95
N ALA A 64 -15.27 -6.76 -1.39
CA ALA A 64 -16.35 -7.71 -1.21
C ALA A 64 -16.39 -8.34 0.21
N GLY A 65 -15.40 -8.02 1.05
CA GLY A 65 -15.28 -8.59 2.40
C GLY A 65 -14.53 -9.92 2.44
N GLU A 66 -14.05 -10.42 1.30
CA GLU A 66 -13.32 -11.69 1.22
C GLU A 66 -11.89 -11.52 1.75
N ILE A 67 -11.46 -12.43 2.64
CA ILE A 67 -10.09 -12.43 3.15
C ILE A 67 -9.13 -12.93 2.07
N VAL A 68 -8.21 -12.08 1.65
CA VAL A 68 -7.21 -12.40 0.63
C VAL A 68 -5.87 -12.84 1.21
N GLY A 69 -5.62 -12.51 2.48
CA GLY A 69 -4.40 -12.88 3.19
C GLY A 69 -4.18 -12.06 4.46
N SER A 70 -2.98 -12.16 5.01
CA SER A 70 -2.54 -11.40 6.18
C SER A 70 -1.30 -10.57 5.83
N ILE A 71 -1.15 -9.41 6.45
CA ILE A 71 0.03 -8.56 6.32
C ILE A 71 0.64 -8.27 7.69
N ARG A 72 1.97 -8.22 7.75
CA ARG A 72 2.76 -7.73 8.87
C ARG A 72 3.50 -6.47 8.47
N LEU A 73 3.42 -5.45 9.31
CA LEU A 73 4.13 -4.19 9.16
C LEU A 73 5.05 -4.00 10.36
N ARG A 74 6.30 -3.60 10.09
CA ARG A 74 7.27 -3.24 11.11
C ARG A 74 7.97 -1.96 10.70
N TYR A 75 7.90 -0.96 11.58
CA TYR A 75 8.64 0.28 11.40
C TYR A 75 10.11 0.09 11.80
N ARG A 76 11.03 0.58 10.97
CA ARG A 76 12.46 0.64 11.26
C ARG A 76 12.89 2.09 11.41
N GLY A 77 12.94 2.55 12.66
CA GLY A 77 13.21 3.95 12.99
C GLY A 77 14.57 4.47 12.50
N ALA A 78 15.60 3.63 12.41
CA ALA A 78 16.92 4.04 11.94
C ALA A 78 16.94 4.44 10.45
N GLU A 79 16.02 3.92 9.66
CA GLU A 79 15.99 4.09 8.19
C GLU A 79 14.75 4.91 7.74
N ASP A 80 13.91 5.38 8.67
CA ASP A 80 12.51 5.82 8.44
C ASP A 80 11.79 4.95 7.40
N ALA A 81 12.00 3.64 7.49
CA ALA A 81 11.52 2.68 6.52
C ALA A 81 10.48 1.75 7.16
N MET A 82 9.59 1.22 6.34
CA MET A 82 8.63 0.22 6.76
C MET A 82 8.86 -1.10 6.07
N VAL A 83 9.06 -2.14 6.87
CA VAL A 83 9.09 -3.53 6.39
C VAL A 83 7.65 -4.01 6.32
N SER A 84 7.22 -4.43 5.14
CA SER A 84 5.94 -5.09 4.91
C SER A 84 6.17 -6.53 4.50
N ASN A 85 5.45 -7.47 5.10
CA ASN A 85 5.47 -8.87 4.73
C ASN A 85 4.04 -9.38 4.57
N PHE A 86 3.75 -9.95 3.40
CA PHE A 86 2.42 -10.43 3.05
C PHE A 86 2.40 -11.96 2.98
N ARG A 87 1.34 -12.57 3.51
CA ARG A 87 1.02 -13.99 3.38
C ARG A 87 -0.35 -14.15 2.74
N GLY A 88 -0.41 -14.79 1.57
CA GLY A 88 -1.68 -15.08 0.90
C GLY A 88 -2.47 -16.15 1.64
N VAL A 89 -3.80 -16.15 1.50
CA VAL A 89 -4.71 -17.09 2.20
C VAL A 89 -4.37 -18.57 1.95
N ASN A 90 -3.93 -18.91 0.75
CA ASN A 90 -3.59 -20.28 0.34
C ASN A 90 -2.10 -20.63 0.51
N ARG A 91 -1.32 -19.77 1.19
CA ARG A 91 0.12 -19.99 1.41
C ARG A 91 0.41 -20.06 2.90
N PRO A 92 0.98 -21.17 3.40
CA PRO A 92 1.35 -21.28 4.81
C PRO A 92 2.51 -20.34 5.17
N GLU A 93 3.36 -20.04 4.19
CA GLU A 93 4.59 -19.28 4.37
C GLU A 93 4.41 -17.79 4.05
N TRP A 94 5.09 -16.97 4.84
CA TRP A 94 5.23 -15.53 4.59
C TRP A 94 6.11 -15.28 3.37
N ASN A 95 5.78 -14.28 2.56
CA ASN A 95 6.62 -13.92 1.40
C ASN A 95 7.89 -13.20 1.86
N LYS A 96 8.71 -12.79 0.88
CA LYS A 96 9.88 -11.93 1.14
C LYS A 96 9.45 -10.59 1.74
N ASP A 97 10.23 -10.11 2.70
CA ASP A 97 10.12 -8.75 3.22
C ASP A 97 10.28 -7.71 2.09
N ILE A 98 9.35 -6.75 2.06
CA ILE A 98 9.35 -5.62 1.14
C ILE A 98 9.56 -4.35 1.95
N MET A 99 10.62 -3.61 1.64
CA MET A 99 10.89 -2.30 2.21
C MET A 99 10.05 -1.24 1.49
N GLY A 100 9.36 -0.42 2.27
CA GLY A 100 8.66 0.77 1.81
C GLY A 100 9.28 2.02 2.43
N GLN A 101 9.35 3.08 1.64
CA GLN A 101 9.79 4.41 2.05
C GLN A 101 8.59 5.31 2.29
N ARG A 102 8.68 6.19 3.28
CA ARG A 102 7.65 7.19 3.52
C ARG A 102 7.62 8.16 2.33
N VAL A 103 6.45 8.38 1.77
CA VAL A 103 6.26 9.47 0.80
C VAL A 103 6.19 10.74 1.63
N SER A 104 7.35 11.38 1.81
CA SER A 104 7.40 12.75 2.31
C SER A 104 6.46 13.58 1.46
N ARG A 105 5.64 14.42 2.09
CA ARG A 105 5.03 15.54 1.36
C ARG A 105 6.19 16.47 1.03
N SER A 106 6.98 16.14 0.02
CA SER A 106 7.91 17.08 -0.61
C SER A 106 7.05 18.08 -1.37
N GLY A 107 6.30 18.89 -0.62
CA GLY A 107 5.96 20.23 -1.02
C GLY A 107 7.12 21.08 -0.53
N GLU A 108 8.23 20.99 -1.26
CA GLU A 108 9.08 22.16 -1.41
C GLU A 108 8.24 23.12 -2.23
N CYS A 109 7.56 24.03 -1.51
CA CYS A 109 7.27 25.35 -2.01
C CYS A 109 8.63 25.97 -2.35
N GLU A 110 9.08 25.78 -3.58
CA GLU A 110 9.89 26.79 -4.23
C GLU A 110 8.96 28.00 -4.37
N ASP A 111 8.96 28.85 -3.35
CA ASP A 111 8.59 30.26 -3.45
C ASP A 111 9.54 30.90 -4.48
N ASP A 112 9.26 30.68 -5.76
CA ASP A 112 9.79 31.50 -6.85
C ASP A 112 8.82 32.67 -7.03
N GLU A 113 8.92 33.65 -6.13
CA GLU A 113 8.37 34.98 -6.36
C GLU A 113 9.21 35.68 -7.43
N ALA A 114 8.77 35.60 -8.69
CA ALA A 114 8.98 36.66 -9.66
C ALA A 114 7.83 36.63 -10.69
N GLU A 115 6.95 37.62 -10.54
CA GLU A 115 5.78 37.89 -11.37
C GLU A 115 6.11 37.99 -12.87
N GLU A 116 5.25 37.44 -13.73
CA GLU A 116 4.75 38.18 -14.90
C GLU A 116 3.29 37.81 -15.20
N ASP A 117 2.44 38.82 -14.97
CA ASP A 117 1.07 38.98 -15.44
C ASP A 117 0.93 38.65 -16.93
N THR A 118 0.35 37.49 -17.25
CA THR A 118 -0.22 37.23 -18.59
C THR A 118 -1.49 36.41 -18.48
N GLY A 119 -2.62 37.13 -18.47
CA GLY A 119 -3.84 36.84 -19.22
C GLY A 119 -4.31 35.40 -19.44
N GLU A 120 -5.49 35.12 -18.89
CA GLU A 120 -6.66 34.68 -19.68
C GLU A 120 -6.58 33.32 -20.41
N ALA A 121 -7.11 32.28 -19.77
CA ALA A 121 -8.16 31.41 -20.33
C ALA A 121 -8.64 30.40 -19.27
N ALA A 122 -9.96 30.36 -19.02
CA ALA A 122 -10.57 29.45 -18.06
C ALA A 122 -10.49 27.98 -18.54
N PRO A 123 -9.96 27.03 -17.73
CA PRO A 123 -10.04 25.61 -18.05
C PRO A 123 -11.43 25.04 -17.72
N THR A 124 -12.06 24.46 -18.73
CA THR A 124 -13.36 23.78 -18.67
C THR A 124 -13.30 22.46 -17.91
N ALA A 125 -14.39 22.14 -17.21
CA ALA A 125 -14.55 21.11 -16.18
C ALA A 125 -14.53 19.62 -16.61
N GLU A 126 -13.82 19.22 -17.67
CA GLU A 126 -13.91 17.85 -18.21
C GLU A 126 -12.65 16.98 -18.05
N ASP A 127 -11.53 17.48 -17.52
CA ASP A 127 -10.23 16.78 -17.61
C ASP A 127 -9.84 15.93 -16.37
N GLU A 128 -10.71 15.78 -15.36
CA GLU A 128 -10.35 15.11 -14.09
C GLU A 128 -10.58 13.59 -14.06
N LYS A 129 -10.87 12.95 -15.21
CA LYS A 129 -11.27 11.54 -15.28
C LYS A 129 -10.17 10.56 -15.70
N GLN A 130 -9.02 11.04 -16.19
CA GLN A 130 -8.06 10.19 -16.92
C GLN A 130 -6.71 9.92 -16.23
N LYS A 131 -6.55 10.31 -14.95
CA LYS A 131 -5.25 10.21 -14.27
C LYS A 131 -4.96 8.89 -13.53
N TRP A 132 -5.91 7.96 -13.46
CA TRP A 132 -5.73 6.71 -12.68
C TRP A 132 -5.81 5.41 -13.48
N GLU A 133 -6.05 5.46 -14.81
CA GLU A 133 -6.17 4.25 -15.64
C GLU A 133 -4.82 3.64 -16.10
N CYS A 134 -3.67 4.20 -15.70
CA CYS A 134 -2.36 3.72 -16.16
C CYS A 134 -1.75 2.52 -15.38
N VAL A 135 -2.45 1.89 -14.43
CA VAL A 135 -1.87 0.77 -13.64
C VAL A 135 -2.55 -0.59 -13.92
N ALA A 136 -3.48 -0.67 -14.87
CA ALA A 136 -4.14 -1.92 -15.26
C ALA A 136 -3.41 -2.71 -16.37
N GLY A 137 -2.13 -2.41 -16.62
CA GLY A 137 -1.32 -3.09 -17.63
C GLY A 137 -0.30 -4.06 -17.05
N LEU A 138 -0.75 -5.13 -16.38
CA LEU A 138 0.07 -6.31 -16.08
C LEU A 138 -0.76 -7.60 -16.15
N ASP A 139 -1.17 -7.93 -17.37
CA ASP A 139 -1.00 -9.30 -17.86
C ASP A 139 0.45 -9.76 -17.59
N VAL A 140 0.67 -11.07 -17.42
CA VAL A 140 1.94 -11.75 -17.09
C VAL A 140 2.23 -11.89 -15.58
N ILE A 141 1.40 -12.62 -14.81
CA ILE A 141 1.87 -13.70 -13.91
C ILE A 141 0.78 -14.79 -13.78
N GLU A 142 0.20 -15.20 -14.90
CA GLU A 142 -0.52 -16.48 -14.98
C GLU A 142 0.24 -17.30 -16.01
N THR A 143 0.87 -18.40 -15.58
CA THR A 143 1.43 -19.54 -16.36
C THR A 143 2.76 -20.03 -15.77
N GLN A 144 2.77 -20.53 -14.53
CA GLN A 144 3.82 -21.47 -14.08
C GLN A 144 3.31 -22.57 -13.12
N LEU A 145 2.02 -22.60 -12.73
CA LEU A 145 1.52 -23.56 -11.75
C LEU A 145 0.60 -24.67 -12.31
N ALA A 146 0.75 -25.02 -13.60
CA ALA A 146 -0.06 -26.06 -14.24
C ALA A 146 0.73 -27.28 -14.76
N LYS A 147 2.05 -27.40 -14.48
CA LYS A 147 2.88 -28.47 -15.09
C LYS A 147 3.36 -29.60 -14.16
N GLN A 148 3.02 -29.59 -12.87
CA GLN A 148 3.50 -30.62 -11.92
C GLN A 148 2.47 -31.69 -11.50
N LYS A 149 1.30 -31.78 -12.14
CA LYS A 149 0.24 -32.74 -11.73
C LYS A 149 0.01 -33.96 -12.64
N ARG A 150 0.96 -34.35 -13.51
CA ARG A 150 0.76 -35.45 -14.48
C ARG A 150 1.88 -36.50 -14.61
N ALA A 151 2.67 -36.75 -13.57
CA ALA A 151 3.72 -37.80 -13.65
C ALA A 151 3.79 -38.75 -12.44
N GLY A 152 2.68 -38.95 -11.71
CA GLY A 152 2.67 -39.79 -10.51
C GLY A 152 1.55 -40.83 -10.48
N ALA A 153 1.20 -41.42 -11.62
CA ALA A 153 0.28 -42.56 -11.68
C ALA A 153 0.79 -43.58 -12.71
N GLY A 154 1.01 -44.83 -12.25
CA GLY A 154 1.50 -45.98 -13.02
C GLY A 154 3.02 -46.16 -12.84
N ASP A 155 3.55 -47.26 -12.32
CA ASP A 155 3.15 -48.65 -12.51
C ASP A 155 3.42 -49.48 -11.25
N ALA A 156 2.49 -50.39 -10.96
CA ALA A 156 2.70 -51.55 -10.13
C ALA A 156 3.09 -52.73 -11.02
#